data_AF-A0AAW1S132-F1
#
_entry.id   AF-A0AAW1S132-F1
#
_cell.length_a   1.000
_cell.length_b   1.000
_cell.length_c   1.000
_cell.angle_alpha   90.00
_cell.angle_beta   90.00
_cell.angle_gamma   90.00
#
_symmetry.space_group_name_H-M   'P 1'
#
loop_
_entity.id
_entity.type
_entity.pdbx_description
1 polymer ?
#
loop_
_entity_poly.entity_id
_entity_poly.type
_entity_poly.pdbx_seq_one_letter_code
_entity_poly.pdbx_strand_id
1 'polypeptide(L)'
;ADLQALLTSAEYPALEAFFSRTVEAAEDAEDCILRAGARLNLPLQQVSDAIASQGYNLAEPPMGPSPWVDELCLQLAHFRDRLAQVRSLSDRNQRQLWRHAIALVGEVVLDSIARVRSRCSAIGRNAMAMDLSEAGHGLRNVCPHEDELRIAVDVSTRFVDNYIKAFFIQTDEELERWVQTNPQYSKEQHMQLGSAIADFRGLKRKDKALLLSRLEASML
;
A
#
# COMPACT_ATOMS: atom_id res chain seq x y z
N ALA A 1 -7.02 -14.83 38.54
CA ALA A 1 -6.23 -15.47 39.60
C ALA A 1 -4.77 -15.28 39.25
N ASP A 2 -3.96 -14.82 40.19
CA ASP A 2 -2.56 -14.52 39.95
C ASP A 2 -1.79 -15.82 39.73
N LEU A 3 -1.30 -16.07 38.51
CA LEU A 3 -0.60 -17.31 38.16
C LEU A 3 0.66 -17.51 39.02
N GLN A 4 1.27 -16.42 39.48
CA GLN A 4 2.39 -16.46 40.43
C GLN A 4 1.98 -17.06 41.78
N ALA A 5 0.75 -16.82 42.24
CA ALA A 5 0.26 -17.37 43.50
C ALA A 5 -0.02 -18.88 43.45
N LEU A 6 0.01 -19.48 42.25
CA LEU A 6 -0.19 -20.91 42.02
C LEU A 6 1.12 -21.68 41.82
N LEU A 7 2.26 -20.99 41.80
CA LEU A 7 3.58 -21.55 41.45
C LEU A 7 4.54 -21.46 42.64
N THR A 8 5.53 -22.36 42.66
CA THR A 8 6.62 -22.29 43.64
C THR A 8 7.65 -21.25 43.22
N SER A 9 8.37 -20.65 44.18
CA SER A 9 9.35 -19.58 43.91
C SER A 9 10.48 -19.99 42.95
N ALA A 10 10.76 -21.29 42.83
CA ALA A 10 11.73 -21.84 41.89
C ALA A 10 11.26 -21.78 40.41
N GLU A 11 9.95 -21.68 40.18
CA GLU A 11 9.33 -21.65 38.85
C GLU A 11 9.16 -20.22 38.31
N TYR A 12 9.41 -19.20 39.14
CA TYR A 12 9.23 -17.79 38.78
C TYR A 12 10.13 -17.34 37.62
N PRO A 13 11.42 -17.72 37.55
CA PRO A 13 12.26 -17.37 36.39
C PRO A 13 11.78 -18.01 35.08
N ALA A 14 11.24 -19.23 35.14
CA ALA A 14 10.68 -19.91 33.96
C ALA A 14 9.36 -19.26 33.51
N LEU A 15 8.52 -18.85 34.47
CA LEU A 15 7.30 -18.09 34.21
C LEU A 15 7.61 -16.72 33.58
N GLU A 16 8.58 -15.98 34.14
CA GLU A 16 9.04 -14.71 33.57
C GLU A 16 9.58 -14.90 32.16
N ALA A 17 10.40 -15.93 31.90
CA ALA A 17 10.90 -16.22 30.56
C ALA A 17 9.77 -16.61 29.59
N PHE A 18 8.78 -17.36 30.05
CA PHE A 18 7.61 -17.73 29.26
C PHE A 18 6.80 -16.49 28.85
N PHE A 19 6.46 -15.61 29.78
CA PHE A 19 5.71 -14.38 29.48
C PHE A 19 6.53 -13.38 28.65
N SER A 20 7.78 -13.13 29.01
CA SER A 20 8.63 -12.13 28.33
C SER A 20 9.15 -12.57 26.97
N ARG A 21 9.21 -13.88 26.66
CA ARG A 21 9.77 -14.36 25.40
C ARG A 21 8.81 -15.16 24.55
N THR A 22 7.94 -15.97 25.17
CA THR A 22 7.07 -16.89 24.43
C THR A 22 5.71 -16.28 24.15
N VAL A 23 5.12 -15.60 25.14
CA VAL A 23 3.82 -14.94 24.99
C VAL A 23 3.94 -13.69 24.11
N GLU A 24 4.95 -12.85 24.34
CA GLU A 24 5.20 -11.68 23.47
C GLU A 24 5.46 -12.08 22.01
N ALA A 25 6.31 -13.09 21.77
CA ALA A 25 6.62 -13.53 20.41
C ALA A 25 5.45 -14.24 19.70
N ALA A 26 4.44 -14.71 20.43
CA ALA A 26 3.30 -15.41 19.84
C ALA A 26 2.42 -14.47 19.01
N GLU A 27 2.22 -13.22 19.46
CA GLU A 27 1.43 -12.22 18.73
C GLU A 27 2.14 -11.79 17.44
N ASP A 28 3.45 -11.54 17.51
CA ASP A 28 4.27 -11.20 16.33
C ASP A 28 4.30 -12.35 15.32
N ALA A 29 4.40 -13.59 15.79
CA ALA A 29 4.35 -14.77 14.93
C ALA A 29 2.97 -14.93 14.28
N GLU A 30 1.89 -14.74 15.03
CA GLU A 30 0.52 -14.75 14.50
C GLU A 30 0.32 -13.67 13.43
N ASP A 31 0.72 -12.42 13.71
CA ASP A 31 0.65 -11.31 12.74
C ASP A 31 1.45 -11.61 11.48
N CYS A 32 2.67 -12.13 11.62
CA CYS A 32 3.51 -12.52 10.49
C CYS A 32 2.86 -13.61 9.63
N ILE A 33 2.30 -14.65 10.27
CA ILE A 33 1.59 -15.74 9.59
C ILE A 33 0.35 -15.22 8.86
N LEU A 34 -0.45 -14.35 9.49
CA LEU A 34 -1.64 -13.77 8.88
C LEU A 34 -1.27 -12.83 7.73
N ARG A 35 -0.21 -12.02 7.87
CA ARG A 35 0.31 -11.17 6.80
C ARG A 35 0.77 -12.01 5.59
N ALA A 36 1.51 -13.09 5.84
CA ALA A 36 1.92 -14.02 4.78
C ALA A 36 0.69 -14.72 4.16
N GLY A 37 -0.27 -15.13 4.98
CA GLY A 37 -1.54 -15.72 4.56
C GLY A 37 -2.33 -14.80 3.62
N ALA A 38 -2.44 -13.52 3.95
CA ALA A 38 -3.09 -12.52 3.08
C ALA A 38 -2.37 -12.43 1.72
N ARG A 39 -1.04 -12.30 1.72
CA ARG A 39 -0.23 -12.21 0.49
C ARG A 39 -0.36 -13.44 -0.42
N LEU A 40 -0.35 -14.64 0.17
CA LEU A 40 -0.49 -15.89 -0.60
C LEU A 40 -1.90 -16.07 -1.17
N ASN A 41 -2.92 -15.58 -0.46
CA ASN A 41 -4.32 -15.76 -0.85
C ASN A 41 -4.88 -14.59 -1.68
N LEU A 42 -4.15 -13.49 -1.82
CA LEU A 42 -4.48 -12.34 -2.67
C LEU A 42 -3.34 -12.09 -3.68
N PRO A 43 -3.26 -12.87 -4.77
CA PRO A 43 -2.21 -12.72 -5.76
C PRO A 43 -2.45 -11.47 -6.62
N LEU A 44 -1.66 -10.41 -6.38
CA LEU A 44 -1.81 -9.12 -7.08
C LEU A 44 -0.78 -8.88 -8.19
N GLN A 45 -0.01 -9.90 -8.60
CA GLN A 45 1.02 -9.72 -9.63
C GLN A 45 0.44 -9.21 -10.96
N GLN A 46 -0.69 -9.79 -11.40
CA GLN A 46 -1.35 -9.38 -12.65
C GLN A 46 -1.89 -7.94 -12.55
N VAL A 47 -2.46 -7.56 -11.41
CA VAL A 47 -2.90 -6.18 -11.12
C VAL A 47 -1.71 -5.23 -11.17
N SER A 48 -0.60 -5.59 -10.53
CA SER A 48 0.65 -4.81 -10.56
C SER A 48 1.15 -4.56 -11.97
N ASP A 49 1.24 -5.62 -12.78
CA ASP A 49 1.72 -5.53 -14.15
C ASP A 49 0.77 -4.71 -15.04
N ALA A 50 -0.54 -4.86 -14.85
CA ALA A 50 -1.55 -4.07 -15.53
C ALA A 50 -1.42 -2.57 -15.20
N ILE A 51 -1.26 -2.20 -13.92
CA ILE A 51 -1.04 -0.80 -13.52
C ILE A 51 0.26 -0.25 -14.13
N ALA A 52 1.38 -0.96 -14.00
CA ALA A 52 2.68 -0.49 -14.46
C ALA A 52 2.76 -0.32 -16.00
N SER A 53 1.94 -1.10 -16.74
CA SER A 53 1.82 -1.02 -18.20
C SER A 53 0.76 -0.01 -18.67
N GLN A 54 -0.05 0.55 -17.77
CA GLN A 54 -1.13 1.47 -18.11
C GLN A 54 -0.59 2.77 -18.71
N GLY A 55 -1.13 3.14 -19.87
CA GLY A 55 -0.73 4.34 -20.60
C GLY A 55 -1.39 5.61 -20.07
N TYR A 56 -0.79 6.26 -19.08
CA TYR A 56 -1.32 7.53 -18.53
C TYR A 56 -0.88 8.79 -19.32
N ASN A 57 -0.41 8.64 -20.56
CA ASN A 57 -0.19 9.77 -21.46
C ASN A 57 -1.47 10.08 -22.26
N LEU A 58 -2.53 10.49 -21.56
CA LEU A 58 -3.85 10.65 -22.16
C LEU A 58 -4.02 12.04 -22.80
N ALA A 59 -4.62 12.05 -24.00
CA ALA A 59 -5.02 13.28 -24.71
C ALA A 59 -6.44 13.73 -24.34
N GLU A 60 -7.31 12.79 -23.96
CA GLU A 60 -8.70 13.01 -23.58
C GLU A 60 -9.03 12.23 -22.31
N PRO A 61 -9.97 12.72 -21.47
CA PRO A 61 -10.41 12.00 -20.28
C PRO A 61 -10.99 10.61 -20.64
N PRO A 62 -10.64 9.55 -19.89
CA PRO A 62 -11.21 8.24 -20.11
C PRO A 62 -12.70 8.23 -19.72
N MET A 63 -13.47 7.33 -20.34
CA MET A 63 -14.91 7.17 -20.08
C MET A 63 -15.23 6.46 -18.76
N GLY A 64 -14.24 5.85 -18.12
CA GLY A 64 -14.38 5.06 -16.90
C GLY A 64 -13.03 4.60 -16.37
N PRO A 65 -13.02 3.85 -15.27
CA PRO A 65 -11.79 3.36 -14.66
C PRO A 65 -11.01 2.43 -15.59
N SER A 66 -9.70 2.37 -15.38
CA SER A 66 -8.82 1.44 -16.07
C SER A 66 -9.20 -0.02 -15.77
N PRO A 67 -8.99 -0.96 -16.73
CA PRO A 67 -9.38 -2.37 -16.56
C PRO A 67 -8.76 -3.08 -15.34
N TRP A 68 -7.61 -2.59 -14.84
CA TRP A 68 -6.97 -3.18 -13.66
C TRP A 68 -7.83 -3.03 -12.39
N VAL A 69 -8.74 -2.06 -12.35
CA VAL A 69 -9.67 -1.86 -11.22
C VAL A 69 -10.63 -3.04 -11.11
N ASP A 70 -11.19 -3.49 -12.23
CA ASP A 70 -12.07 -4.66 -12.28
C ASP A 70 -11.32 -5.95 -11.90
N GLU A 71 -10.09 -6.11 -12.39
CA GLU A 71 -9.22 -7.24 -12.04
C GLU A 71 -8.92 -7.25 -10.53
N LEU A 72 -8.61 -6.10 -9.94
CA LEU A 72 -8.42 -5.99 -8.49
C LEU A 72 -9.69 -6.40 -7.73
N CYS A 73 -10.86 -5.92 -8.15
CA CYS A 73 -12.13 -6.28 -7.52
C CYS A 73 -12.41 -7.79 -7.61
N LEU A 74 -12.06 -8.42 -8.73
CA LEU A 74 -12.16 -9.86 -8.92
C LEU A 74 -11.24 -10.63 -7.95
N GLN A 75 -9.98 -10.22 -7.84
CA GLN A 75 -9.04 -10.84 -6.90
C GLN A 75 -9.48 -10.69 -5.44
N LEU A 76 -10.04 -9.54 -5.07
CA LEU A 76 -10.61 -9.31 -3.74
C LEU A 76 -11.82 -10.20 -3.47
N ALA A 77 -12.71 -10.38 -4.45
CA ALA A 77 -13.86 -11.28 -4.32
C ALA A 77 -13.40 -12.73 -4.12
N HIS A 78 -12.39 -13.18 -4.87
CA HIS A 78 -11.79 -14.49 -4.68
C HIS A 78 -11.12 -14.64 -3.31
N PHE A 79 -10.44 -13.61 -2.82
CA PHE A 79 -9.87 -13.61 -1.47
C PHE A 79 -10.95 -13.77 -0.40
N ARG A 80 -12.04 -13.00 -0.47
CA ARG A 80 -13.21 -13.14 0.40
C ARG A 80 -13.74 -14.58 0.39
N ASP A 81 -13.96 -15.14 -0.79
CA ASP A 81 -14.56 -16.46 -0.94
C ASP A 81 -13.63 -17.56 -0.39
N ARG A 82 -12.31 -17.43 -0.56
CA ARG A 82 -11.31 -18.32 0.05
C ARG A 82 -11.34 -18.23 1.57
N LEU A 83 -11.42 -17.02 2.15
CA LEU A 83 -11.51 -16.86 3.61
C LEU A 83 -12.77 -17.52 4.18
N ALA A 84 -13.91 -17.37 3.49
CA ALA A 84 -15.19 -17.98 3.90
C ALA A 84 -15.15 -19.51 3.93
N GLN A 85 -14.22 -20.15 3.20
CA GLN A 85 -14.05 -21.60 3.20
C GLN A 85 -13.23 -22.12 4.40
N VAL A 86 -12.51 -21.24 5.10
CA VAL A 86 -11.66 -21.62 6.25
C VAL A 86 -12.48 -21.62 7.54
N ARG A 87 -13.10 -22.76 7.85
CA ARG A 87 -13.99 -22.91 9.03
C ARG A 87 -13.31 -22.67 10.39
N SER A 88 -11.99 -22.85 10.47
CA SER A 88 -11.23 -22.71 11.73
C SER A 88 -10.73 -21.29 11.99
N LEU A 89 -11.02 -20.33 11.09
CA LEU A 89 -10.52 -18.98 11.20
C LEU A 89 -11.42 -18.16 12.13
N SER A 90 -10.88 -17.73 13.27
CA SER A 90 -11.60 -16.85 14.19
C SER A 90 -11.95 -15.52 13.52
N ASP A 91 -13.02 -14.85 13.98
CA ASP A 91 -13.39 -13.54 13.45
C ASP A 91 -12.27 -12.51 13.61
N ARG A 92 -11.50 -12.58 14.71
CA ARG A 92 -10.30 -11.75 14.92
C ARG A 92 -9.29 -11.95 13.79
N ASN A 93 -9.01 -13.21 13.45
CA ASN A 93 -8.00 -13.53 12.44
C ASN A 93 -8.52 -13.22 11.02
N GLN A 94 -9.82 -13.37 10.77
CA GLN A 94 -10.46 -12.89 9.55
C GLN A 94 -10.29 -11.38 9.37
N ARG A 95 -10.55 -10.59 10.41
CA ARG A 95 -10.36 -9.13 10.36
C ARG A 95 -8.91 -8.75 10.16
N GLN A 96 -7.98 -9.38 10.87
CA GLN A 96 -6.56 -9.12 10.71
C GLN A 96 -6.06 -9.46 9.28
N LEU A 97 -6.53 -10.57 8.70
CA LEU A 97 -6.26 -10.93 7.31
C LEU A 97 -6.77 -9.85 6.33
N TRP A 98 -7.97 -9.30 6.56
CA TRP A 98 -8.48 -8.18 5.77
C TRP A 98 -7.63 -6.92 5.94
N ARG A 99 -7.18 -6.58 7.15
CA ARG A 99 -6.28 -5.45 7.39
C ARG A 99 -4.98 -5.60 6.60
N HIS A 100 -4.38 -6.79 6.61
CA HIS A 100 -3.18 -7.07 5.82
C HIS A 100 -3.44 -7.02 4.31
N ALA A 101 -4.57 -7.55 3.84
CA ALA A 101 -4.96 -7.49 2.43
C ALA A 101 -5.14 -6.04 1.96
N ILE A 102 -5.81 -5.19 2.75
CA ILE A 102 -6.02 -3.77 2.45
C ILE A 102 -4.69 -3.01 2.38
N ALA A 103 -3.78 -3.27 3.33
CA ALA A 103 -2.43 -2.70 3.31
C ALA A 103 -1.65 -3.15 2.08
N LEU A 104 -1.69 -4.45 1.76
CA LEU A 104 -1.04 -5.01 0.58
C LEU A 104 -1.54 -4.40 -0.73
N VAL A 105 -2.85 -4.17 -0.87
CA VAL A 105 -3.41 -3.48 -2.04
C VAL A 105 -2.81 -2.07 -2.17
N GLY A 106 -2.73 -1.32 -1.07
CA GLY A 106 -2.11 0.01 -1.08
C GLY A 106 -0.64 -0.02 -1.49
N GLU A 107 0.14 -0.93 -0.91
CA GLU A 107 1.55 -1.17 -1.27
C GLU A 107 1.71 -1.47 -2.75
N VAL A 108 0.95 -2.45 -3.27
CA VAL A 108 1.06 -2.90 -4.66
C VAL A 108 0.62 -1.82 -5.64
N VAL A 109 -0.48 -1.12 -5.37
CA VAL A 109 -0.97 -0.04 -6.25
C VAL A 109 0.05 1.10 -6.29
N LEU A 110 0.56 1.54 -5.14
CA LEU A 110 1.58 2.59 -5.06
C LEU A 110 2.85 2.22 -5.83
N ASP A 111 3.42 1.04 -5.54
CA ASP A 111 4.62 0.56 -6.20
C ASP A 111 4.45 0.45 -7.71
N SER A 112 3.26 0.03 -8.15
CA SER A 112 2.98 -0.13 -9.57
C SER A 112 2.77 1.20 -10.27
N ILE A 113 2.11 2.17 -9.63
CA ILE A 113 1.98 3.55 -10.12
C ILE A 113 3.37 4.19 -10.24
N ALA A 114 4.24 4.00 -9.25
CA ALA A 114 5.59 4.54 -9.28
C ALA A 114 6.41 3.98 -10.46
N ARG A 115 6.20 2.70 -10.81
CA ARG A 115 6.86 2.01 -11.94
C ARG A 115 6.28 2.33 -13.33
N VAL A 116 5.22 3.13 -13.45
CA VAL A 116 4.66 3.53 -14.75
C VAL A 116 5.73 4.21 -15.58
N ARG A 117 6.08 3.61 -16.73
CA ARG A 117 7.18 4.07 -17.59
C ARG A 117 6.79 5.18 -18.56
N SER A 118 5.50 5.33 -18.86
CA SER A 118 5.02 6.35 -19.80
C SER A 118 5.01 7.73 -19.15
N ARG A 119 5.20 8.79 -19.95
CA ARG A 119 4.92 10.16 -19.51
C ARG A 119 3.49 10.26 -18.99
N CYS A 120 3.27 10.84 -17.82
CA CYS A 120 1.93 11.03 -17.28
C CYS A 120 1.43 12.44 -17.59
N SER A 121 0.40 12.56 -18.43
CA SER A 121 -0.25 13.84 -18.72
C SER A 121 -1.08 14.31 -17.50
N ALA A 122 -1.50 15.58 -17.47
CA ALA A 122 -2.39 16.06 -16.42
C ALA A 122 -3.71 15.27 -16.39
N ILE A 123 -4.25 14.94 -17.57
CA ILE A 123 -5.44 14.10 -17.74
C ILE A 123 -5.17 12.69 -17.21
N GLY A 124 -4.02 12.10 -17.54
CA GLY A 124 -3.63 10.78 -17.05
C GLY A 124 -3.49 10.72 -15.52
N ARG A 125 -2.96 11.76 -14.89
CA ARG A 125 -2.90 11.83 -13.41
C ARG A 125 -4.29 11.91 -12.78
N ASN A 126 -5.22 12.62 -13.39
CA ASN A 126 -6.62 12.61 -12.96
C ASN A 126 -7.24 11.21 -13.15
N ALA A 127 -6.89 10.51 -14.24
CA ALA A 127 -7.31 9.12 -14.43
C ALA A 127 -6.74 8.18 -13.35
N MET A 128 -5.48 8.34 -12.93
CA MET A 128 -4.93 7.59 -11.80
C MET A 128 -5.73 7.80 -10.51
N ALA A 129 -6.11 9.05 -10.22
CA ALA A 129 -6.91 9.38 -9.04
C ALA A 129 -8.33 8.78 -9.10
N MET A 130 -8.94 8.80 -10.29
CA MET A 130 -10.23 8.15 -10.54
C MET A 130 -10.13 6.63 -10.34
N ASP A 131 -9.11 5.99 -10.92
CA ASP A 131 -8.90 4.56 -10.79
C ASP A 131 -8.70 4.15 -9.33
N LEU A 132 -7.91 4.93 -8.56
CA LEU A 132 -7.72 4.71 -7.13
C LEU A 132 -9.02 4.88 -6.34
N SER A 133 -9.84 5.87 -6.68
CA SER A 133 -11.16 6.07 -6.07
C SER A 133 -12.05 4.86 -6.32
N GLU A 134 -12.15 4.38 -7.56
CA GLU A 134 -12.97 3.22 -7.92
C GLU A 134 -12.44 1.93 -7.26
N ALA A 135 -11.11 1.74 -7.22
CA ALA A 135 -10.49 0.65 -6.48
C ALA A 135 -10.84 0.70 -4.98
N GLY A 136 -10.84 1.89 -4.38
CA GLY A 136 -11.27 2.11 -3.00
C GLY A 136 -12.74 1.75 -2.77
N HIS A 137 -13.63 2.11 -3.69
CA HIS A 137 -15.04 1.71 -3.63
C HIS A 137 -15.22 0.20 -3.75
N GLY A 138 -14.54 -0.44 -4.72
CA GLY A 138 -14.51 -1.88 -4.88
C GLY A 138 -14.06 -2.59 -3.60
N LEU A 139 -12.97 -2.12 -2.99
CA LEU A 139 -12.45 -2.67 -1.75
C LEU A 139 -13.46 -2.58 -0.60
N ARG A 140 -14.15 -1.44 -0.42
CA ARG A 140 -15.21 -1.26 0.60
C ARG A 140 -16.42 -2.16 0.37
N ASN A 141 -16.73 -2.47 -0.88
CA ASN A 141 -17.87 -3.32 -1.24
C ASN A 141 -17.58 -4.80 -0.96
N VAL A 142 -16.32 -5.21 -1.06
CA VAL A 142 -15.93 -6.62 -0.88
C VAL A 142 -15.51 -6.93 0.55
N CYS A 143 -14.83 -6.01 1.25
CA CYS A 143 -14.41 -6.23 2.63
C CYS A 143 -15.61 -6.19 3.61
N PRO A 144 -15.54 -6.87 4.77
CA PRO A 144 -16.57 -6.79 5.79
C PRO A 144 -16.88 -5.33 6.20
N HIS A 145 -18.15 -5.04 6.47
CA HIS A 145 -18.63 -3.71 6.83
C HIS A 145 -18.38 -3.39 8.31
N GLU A 146 -17.11 -3.33 8.68
CA GLU A 146 -16.66 -2.99 10.02
C GLU A 146 -15.88 -1.66 10.00
N ASP A 147 -16.08 -0.84 11.03
CA ASP A 147 -15.51 0.52 11.09
C ASP A 147 -13.98 0.50 10.99
N GLU A 148 -13.32 -0.46 11.65
CA GLU A 148 -11.86 -0.58 11.60
C GLU A 148 -11.34 -0.90 10.19
N LEU A 149 -12.06 -1.70 9.42
CA LEU A 149 -11.67 -2.05 8.05
C LEU A 149 -11.94 -0.89 7.10
N ARG A 150 -13.04 -0.14 7.29
CA ARG A 150 -13.30 1.09 6.54
C ARG A 150 -12.20 2.12 6.74
N ILE A 151 -11.77 2.33 7.99
CA ILE A 151 -10.65 3.19 8.32
C ILE A 151 -9.37 2.68 7.66
N ALA A 152 -9.11 1.37 7.68
CA ALA A 152 -7.94 0.80 7.00
C ALA A 152 -7.95 1.08 5.49
N VAL A 153 -9.11 0.97 4.83
CA VAL A 153 -9.26 1.33 3.40
C VAL A 153 -8.97 2.81 3.19
N ASP A 154 -9.50 3.70 4.03
CA ASP A 154 -9.24 5.14 3.92
C ASP A 154 -7.77 5.49 4.12
N VAL A 155 -7.11 4.88 5.11
CA VAL A 155 -5.68 5.09 5.34
C VAL A 155 -4.86 4.60 4.15
N SER A 156 -5.15 3.41 3.64
CA SER A 156 -4.44 2.81 2.49
C SER A 156 -4.62 3.64 1.22
N THR A 157 -5.86 4.00 0.89
CA THR A 157 -6.16 4.84 -0.29
C THR A 157 -5.59 6.24 -0.16
N ARG A 158 -5.67 6.88 1.01
CA ARG A 158 -5.07 8.20 1.24
C ARG A 158 -3.55 8.19 1.08
N PHE A 159 -2.90 7.10 1.50
CA PHE A 159 -1.46 6.93 1.34
C PHE A 159 -1.05 6.93 -0.15
N VAL A 160 -1.80 6.24 -1.01
CA VAL A 160 -1.57 6.25 -2.46
C VAL A 160 -1.96 7.59 -3.08
N ASP A 161 -3.11 8.15 -2.70
CA ASP A 161 -3.63 9.42 -3.22
C ASP A 161 -2.66 10.58 -2.96
N ASN A 162 -2.05 10.64 -1.78
CA ASN A 162 -1.03 11.64 -1.46
C ASN A 162 0.18 11.57 -2.42
N TYR A 163 0.58 10.37 -2.83
CA TYR A 163 1.64 10.18 -3.84
C TYR A 163 1.18 10.63 -5.24
N ILE A 164 -0.05 10.29 -5.66
CA ILE A 164 -0.62 10.74 -6.94
C ILE A 164 -0.70 12.26 -7.00
N LYS A 165 -1.13 12.91 -5.91
CA LYS A 165 -1.20 14.38 -5.82
C LYS A 165 0.18 15.04 -5.94
N ALA A 166 1.23 14.39 -5.46
CA ALA A 166 2.58 14.92 -5.53
C ALA A 166 3.09 15.08 -6.97
N PHE A 167 2.54 14.36 -7.95
CA PHE A 167 2.88 14.57 -9.36
C PHE A 167 2.62 16.02 -9.81
N PHE A 168 1.67 16.72 -9.20
CA PHE A 168 1.28 18.09 -9.56
C PHE A 168 2.20 19.18 -9.00
N ILE A 169 3.20 18.82 -8.20
CA ILE A 169 4.20 19.75 -7.70
C ILE A 169 4.94 20.42 -8.86
N GLN A 170 5.02 21.75 -8.82
CA GLN A 170 5.52 22.56 -9.95
C GLN A 170 6.97 23.02 -9.75
N THR A 171 7.42 23.15 -8.51
CA THR A 171 8.73 23.72 -8.16
C THR A 171 9.67 22.67 -7.56
N ASP A 172 10.98 22.86 -7.74
CA ASP A 172 11.99 21.94 -7.22
C ASP A 172 12.00 21.98 -5.68
N GLU A 173 11.85 23.17 -5.11
CA GLU A 173 11.86 23.41 -3.66
C GLU A 173 10.66 22.77 -2.96
N GLU A 174 9.48 22.82 -3.58
CA GLU A 174 8.29 22.14 -3.07
C GLU A 174 8.44 20.61 -3.15
N LEU A 175 9.06 20.11 -4.21
CA LEU A 175 9.29 18.67 -4.37
C LEU A 175 10.30 18.14 -3.35
N GLU A 176 11.40 18.86 -3.12
CA GLU A 176 12.37 18.56 -2.07
C GLU A 176 11.71 18.56 -0.69
N ARG A 177 10.91 19.58 -0.38
CA ARG A 177 10.17 19.64 0.88
C ARG A 177 9.20 18.47 1.02
N TRP A 178 8.48 18.12 -0.05
CA TRP A 178 7.53 17.01 -0.02
C TRP A 178 8.23 15.68 0.26
N VAL A 179 9.37 15.42 -0.39
CA VAL A 179 10.19 14.23 -0.12
C VAL A 179 10.63 14.17 1.35
N GLN A 180 11.10 15.30 1.90
CA GLN A 180 11.54 15.37 3.31
C GLN A 180 10.40 15.15 4.31
N THR A 181 9.20 15.64 4.01
CA THR A 181 8.04 15.52 4.90
C THR A 181 7.26 14.24 4.70
N ASN A 182 7.62 13.41 3.71
CA ASN A 182 6.97 12.13 3.44
C ASN A 182 7.94 10.94 3.47
N PRO A 183 8.67 10.70 4.59
CA PRO A 183 9.67 9.62 4.69
C PRO A 183 9.08 8.21 4.62
N GLN A 184 7.75 8.06 4.66
CA GLN A 184 7.06 6.79 4.52
C GLN A 184 7.16 6.19 3.11
N TYR A 185 7.50 6.98 2.09
CA TYR A 185 7.74 6.48 0.73
C TYR A 185 9.19 6.04 0.56
N SER A 186 9.41 5.00 -0.22
CA SER A 186 10.75 4.49 -0.47
C SER A 186 11.58 5.49 -1.29
N LYS A 187 12.91 5.40 -1.15
CA LYS A 187 13.84 6.17 -2.01
C LYS A 187 13.53 5.97 -3.49
N GLU A 188 13.21 4.74 -3.91
CA GLU A 188 12.87 4.43 -5.30
C GLU A 188 11.59 5.17 -5.74
N GLN A 189 10.54 5.15 -4.92
CA GLN A 189 9.29 5.86 -5.21
C GLN A 189 9.54 7.38 -5.32
N HIS A 190 10.30 7.97 -4.41
CA HIS A 190 10.66 9.39 -4.51
C HIS A 190 11.43 9.73 -5.79
N MET A 191 12.38 8.88 -6.18
CA MET A 191 13.17 9.10 -7.40
C MET A 191 12.32 8.92 -8.67
N GLN A 192 11.38 7.96 -8.68
CA GLN A 192 10.44 7.76 -9.78
C GLN A 192 9.47 8.93 -9.92
N LEU A 193 8.93 9.45 -8.81
CA LEU A 193 8.12 10.66 -8.78
C LEU A 193 8.88 11.85 -9.37
N GLY A 194 10.11 12.11 -8.89
CA GLY A 194 10.94 13.20 -9.38
C GLY A 194 11.25 13.08 -10.88
N SER A 195 11.50 11.85 -11.35
CA SER A 195 11.69 11.57 -12.77
C SER A 195 10.43 11.90 -13.58
N ALA A 196 9.25 11.49 -13.12
CA ALA A 196 7.99 11.74 -13.81
C ALA A 196 7.62 13.23 -13.84
N ILE A 197 7.91 13.98 -12.76
CA ILE A 197 7.73 15.43 -12.70
C ILE A 197 8.67 16.14 -13.68
N ALA A 198 9.94 15.72 -13.76
CA ALA A 198 10.90 16.25 -14.71
C ALA A 198 10.44 16.06 -16.17
N ASP A 199 9.94 14.85 -16.49
CA ASP A 199 9.45 14.52 -17.83
C ASP A 199 8.16 15.30 -18.17
N PHE A 200 7.29 15.51 -17.19
CA PHE A 200 6.10 16.33 -17.36
C PHE A 200 6.47 17.79 -17.67
N ARG A 201 7.41 18.36 -16.90
CA ARG A 201 7.95 19.72 -17.09
C ARG A 201 8.83 19.88 -18.34
N GLY A 202 9.12 18.78 -19.04
CA GLY A 202 9.95 18.79 -20.25
C GLY A 202 11.41 19.16 -19.97
N LEU A 203 11.92 18.84 -18.78
CA LEU A 203 13.30 19.12 -18.41
C LEU A 203 14.27 18.35 -19.33
N LYS A 204 15.34 19.01 -19.74
CA LYS A 204 16.39 18.37 -20.53
C LYS A 204 17.18 17.40 -19.66
N ARG A 205 17.88 16.45 -20.29
CA ARG A 205 18.64 15.40 -19.60
C ARG A 205 19.56 15.92 -18.48
N LYS A 206 20.26 17.04 -18.70
CA LYS A 206 21.15 17.65 -17.70
C LYS A 206 20.37 18.19 -16.50
N ASP A 207 19.27 18.90 -16.75
CA ASP A 207 18.45 19.52 -15.71
C ASP A 207 17.69 18.45 -14.91
N LYS A 208 17.20 17.40 -15.58
CA LYS A 208 16.63 16.21 -14.94
C LYS A 208 17.64 15.53 -14.01
N ALA A 209 18.88 15.33 -14.47
CA ALA A 209 19.93 14.72 -13.65
C ALA A 209 20.27 15.58 -12.41
N LEU A 210 20.30 16.91 -12.57
CA LEU A 210 20.52 17.84 -11.46
C LEU A 210 19.39 17.77 -10.43
N LEU A 211 18.13 17.78 -10.88
CA LEU A 211 16.97 17.64 -10.00
C LEU A 211 17.03 16.31 -9.22
N LEU A 212 17.25 15.19 -9.90
CA LEU A 212 17.31 13.88 -9.25
C LEU A 212 18.45 13.80 -8.22
N SER A 213 19.62 14.38 -8.52
CA SER A 213 20.73 14.43 -7.57
C SER A 213 20.41 15.29 -6.34
N ARG A 214 19.67 16.40 -6.52
CA ARG A 214 19.21 17.24 -5.40
C ARG A 214 18.22 16.50 -4.51
N LEU A 215 17.24 15.82 -5.12
CA LEU A 215 16.27 15.01 -4.38
C LEU A 215 16.96 13.91 -3.59
N GLU A 216 17.87 13.17 -4.21
CA GLU A 216 18.64 12.12 -3.53
C GLU A 216 19.42 12.66 -2.34
N ALA A 217 20.05 13.83 -2.47
CA ALA A 217 20.77 14.48 -1.37
C ALA A 217 19.84 14.95 -0.24
N SER A 218 18.60 15.34 -0.54
CA SER A 218 17.62 15.77 0.47
C SER A 218 17.03 14.63 1.32
N MET A 219 17.26 13.37 0.91
CA MET A 219 16.80 12.16 1.61
C MET A 219 17.84 11.59 2.59
N LEU A 220 19.04 12.17 2.65
CA LEU A 220 20.11 11.82 3.58
C LEU A 220 19.97 12.60 4.90
#